data_AF-V6K729-F1
#
_entry.id   AF-V6K729-F1
#
_cell.length_a   1.000
_cell.length_b   1.000
_cell.length_c   1.000
_cell.angle_alpha   90.00
_cell.angle_beta   90.00
_cell.angle_gamma   90.00
#
_symmetry.space_group_name_H-M   'P 1'
#
loop_
_entity.id
_entity.type
_entity.pdbx_description
1 polymer ?
#
loop_
_entity_poly.entity_id
_entity_poly.type
_entity_poly.pdbx_seq_one_letter_code
_entity_poly.pdbx_strand_id
1 'polypeptide(L)'
;IWLTGYEALREWVERHGDASVPTGAVIHLDSPADDGDRREGYPVGQWVSEQRRAFTDGGLRPHRWEMLDELGMVWDVADARFQHGLIAARAYYEEFGTLAASRDAVIDGFAVGQWLENLRKGVMAVTEKRDRALREIDEYWNPAWPVSWQRRYAALADLLEGETGEDRVPDVAPGVRVNGIDIGTWLQQQTSPAGWAQLAARQRQLLEKLGITAPAVPALE
;
A
#
# COMPACT_ATOMS: atom_id res chain seq x y z
N ILE A 1 35.54 -15.59 0.46
CA ILE A 1 34.34 -14.99 1.09
C ILE A 1 33.64 -14.00 0.15
N TRP A 2 34.27 -12.89 -0.30
CA TRP A 2 33.64 -11.95 -1.24
C TRP A 2 33.25 -12.58 -2.59
N LEU A 3 34.20 -13.21 -3.30
CA LEU A 3 33.94 -13.83 -4.60
C LEU A 3 32.84 -14.91 -4.50
N THR A 4 32.92 -15.77 -3.49
CA THR A 4 31.90 -16.78 -3.19
C THR A 4 30.52 -16.18 -2.97
N GLY A 5 30.40 -15.08 -2.23
CA GLY A 5 29.12 -14.41 -2.02
C GLY A 5 28.58 -13.70 -3.26
N TYR A 6 29.47 -13.14 -4.07
CA TYR A 6 29.13 -12.54 -5.36
C TYR A 6 28.64 -13.60 -6.35
N GLU A 7 29.36 -14.73 -6.49
CA GLU A 7 28.94 -15.89 -7.28
C GLU A 7 27.60 -16.42 -6.80
N ALA A 8 27.40 -16.47 -5.47
CA ALA A 8 26.13 -16.90 -4.91
C ALA A 8 24.97 -15.96 -5.26
N LEU A 9 25.16 -14.65 -5.16
CA LEU A 9 24.13 -13.70 -5.59
C LEU A 9 23.87 -13.81 -7.09
N ARG A 10 24.92 -13.95 -7.91
CA ARG A 10 24.77 -14.11 -9.36
C ARG A 10 23.94 -15.35 -9.70
N GLU A 11 24.24 -16.49 -9.08
CA GLU A 11 23.49 -17.72 -9.30
C GLU A 11 22.05 -17.61 -8.76
N TRP A 12 21.83 -16.88 -7.66
CA TRP A 12 20.48 -16.55 -7.21
C TRP A 12 19.69 -15.80 -8.30
N VAL A 13 20.29 -14.75 -8.87
CA VAL A 13 19.67 -13.92 -9.92
C VAL A 13 19.40 -14.76 -11.17
N GLU A 14 20.33 -15.62 -11.58
CA GLU A 14 20.13 -16.53 -12.72
C GLU A 14 18.93 -17.47 -12.49
N ARG A 15 18.73 -17.98 -11.27
CA ARG A 15 17.63 -18.90 -10.94
C ARG A 15 16.27 -18.22 -10.74
N HIS A 16 16.24 -17.00 -10.20
CA HIS A 16 15.00 -16.32 -9.78
C HIS A 16 14.61 -15.13 -10.66
N GLY A 17 15.53 -14.63 -11.49
CA GLY A 17 15.31 -13.48 -12.36
C GLY A 17 15.49 -12.12 -11.70
N ASP A 18 15.77 -12.07 -10.39
CA ASP A 18 16.01 -10.83 -9.64
C ASP A 18 16.99 -11.04 -8.47
N ALA A 19 17.49 -9.93 -7.91
CA ALA A 19 18.35 -9.91 -6.71
C ALA A 19 17.56 -9.68 -5.41
N SER A 20 16.25 -10.00 -5.39
CA SER A 20 15.40 -9.92 -4.21
C SER A 20 15.64 -11.16 -3.33
N VAL A 21 16.79 -11.18 -2.64
CA VAL A 21 17.20 -12.30 -1.79
C VAL A 21 16.55 -12.20 -0.40
N PRO A 22 15.73 -13.19 0.03
CA PRO A 22 15.24 -13.29 1.40
C PRO A 22 16.38 -13.45 2.41
N THR A 23 16.26 -12.87 3.61
CA THR A 23 17.33 -12.92 4.63
C THR A 23 17.78 -14.34 4.98
N GLY A 24 16.86 -15.31 4.99
CA GLY A 24 17.15 -16.72 5.29
C GLY A 24 17.53 -17.57 4.07
N ALA A 25 17.69 -16.97 2.89
CA ALA A 25 18.00 -17.73 1.69
C ALA A 25 19.39 -18.36 1.75
N VAL A 26 19.42 -19.64 1.36
CA VAL A 26 20.61 -20.46 1.27
C VAL A 26 20.65 -21.05 -0.14
N ILE A 27 21.82 -21.08 -0.76
CA ILE A 27 22.01 -21.76 -2.04
C ILE A 27 23.16 -22.75 -1.98
N HIS A 28 23.12 -23.75 -2.84
CA HIS A 28 24.26 -24.63 -3.06
C HIS A 28 24.97 -24.16 -4.33
N LEU A 29 26.25 -23.81 -4.20
CA LEU A 29 27.12 -23.47 -5.31
C LEU A 29 27.72 -24.76 -5.86
N ASP A 30 27.64 -24.98 -7.17
CA ASP A 30 28.34 -26.08 -7.82
C ASP A 30 29.85 -25.74 -7.91
N SER A 31 30.64 -26.25 -6.97
CA SER A 31 32.10 -26.10 -7.05
C SER A 31 32.71 -27.29 -7.81
N PRO A 32 33.57 -27.06 -8.81
CA PRO A 32 34.26 -28.13 -9.53
C PRO A 32 35.39 -28.81 -8.72
N ALA A 33 35.60 -28.45 -7.46
CA ALA A 33 36.59 -29.06 -6.59
C ALA A 33 35.97 -30.18 -5.75
N ASP A 34 36.09 -31.40 -6.26
CA ASP A 34 35.88 -32.66 -5.56
C ASP A 34 36.94 -32.80 -4.45
N ASP A 35 36.62 -32.31 -3.26
CA ASP A 35 37.34 -32.67 -2.04
C ASP A 35 36.34 -32.74 -0.87
N GLY A 36 35.52 -33.79 -0.90
CA GLY A 36 35.01 -34.55 0.24
C GLY A 36 34.17 -33.89 1.35
N ASP A 37 34.17 -32.57 1.53
CA ASP A 37 33.71 -31.95 2.78
C ASP A 37 33.16 -30.52 2.62
N ARG A 38 32.16 -30.33 1.75
CA ARG A 38 31.28 -29.14 1.83
C ARG A 38 29.97 -29.31 1.05
N ARG A 39 28.99 -29.96 1.69
CA ARG A 39 27.56 -29.86 1.32
C ARG A 39 26.82 -28.81 2.17
N GLU A 40 27.53 -27.82 2.70
CA GLU A 40 26.90 -26.75 3.46
C GLU A 40 26.45 -25.65 2.50
N GLY A 41 25.15 -25.38 2.48
CA GLY A 41 24.61 -24.31 1.66
C GLY A 41 25.17 -22.95 2.09
N TYR A 42 25.43 -22.09 1.11
CA TYR A 42 25.91 -20.73 1.33
C TYR A 42 24.75 -19.81 1.73
N PRO A 43 24.81 -19.12 2.89
CA PRO A 43 23.74 -18.24 3.37
C PRO A 43 23.76 -16.89 2.63
N VAL A 44 23.39 -16.91 1.35
CA VAL A 44 23.39 -15.74 0.46
C VAL A 44 22.54 -14.60 1.02
N GLY A 45 21.42 -14.89 1.69
CA GLY A 45 20.56 -13.88 2.31
C GLY A 45 21.24 -13.09 3.43
N GLN A 46 22.02 -13.78 4.26
CA GLN A 46 22.83 -13.14 5.30
C GLN A 46 23.95 -12.30 4.67
N TRP A 47 24.67 -12.85 3.69
CA TRP A 47 25.75 -12.15 3.03
C TRP A 47 25.29 -10.87 2.31
N VAL A 48 24.14 -10.92 1.62
CA VAL A 48 23.50 -9.75 1.00
C VAL A 48 23.14 -8.71 2.06
N SER A 49 22.61 -9.14 3.21
CA SER A 49 22.29 -8.25 4.33
C SER A 49 23.54 -7.56 4.89
N GLU A 50 24.67 -8.27 4.96
CA GLU A 50 25.97 -7.69 5.33
C GLU A 50 26.46 -6.66 4.31
N GLN A 51 26.26 -6.89 3.00
CA GLN A 51 26.67 -5.93 1.97
C GLN A 51 25.81 -4.65 2.00
N ARG A 52 24.50 -4.78 2.24
CA ARG A 52 23.60 -3.63 2.47
C ARG A 52 24.07 -2.80 3.66
N ARG A 53 24.43 -3.46 4.76
CA ARG A 53 24.97 -2.78 5.94
C ARG A 53 26.29 -2.08 5.65
N ALA A 54 27.23 -2.76 4.98
CA ALA A 54 28.52 -2.19 4.60
C ALA A 54 28.35 -0.97 3.67
N PHE A 55 27.36 -0.97 2.79
CA PHE A 55 27.02 0.18 1.94
C PHE A 55 26.51 1.36 2.78
N THR A 56 25.51 1.12 3.65
CA THR A 56 24.97 2.14 4.55
C THR A 56 26.03 2.74 5.49
N ASP A 57 26.94 1.91 5.99
CA ASP A 57 28.03 2.32 6.88
C ASP A 57 29.20 2.98 6.12
N GLY A 58 29.12 3.10 4.78
CA GLY A 58 30.18 3.69 3.93
C GLY A 58 31.44 2.82 3.80
N GLY A 59 31.40 1.57 4.25
CA GLY A 59 32.51 0.63 4.23
C GLY A 59 32.61 -0.20 2.93
N LEU A 60 31.60 -0.14 2.05
CA LEU A 60 31.63 -0.86 0.78
C LEU A 60 32.49 -0.12 -0.25
N ARG A 61 33.48 -0.82 -0.82
CA ARG A 61 34.35 -0.26 -1.86
C ARG A 61 33.55 0.04 -3.14
N PRO A 62 33.86 1.12 -3.89
CA PRO A 62 33.11 1.50 -5.10
C PRO A 62 32.96 0.37 -6.13
N HIS A 63 34.06 -0.30 -6.51
CA HIS A 63 33.99 -1.42 -7.46
C HIS A 63 33.09 -2.58 -6.99
N ARG A 64 32.95 -2.78 -5.67
CA ARG A 64 32.08 -3.82 -5.11
C ARG A 64 30.62 -3.43 -5.17
N TRP A 65 30.34 -2.14 -4.99
CA TRP A 65 29.01 -1.58 -5.20
C TRP A 65 28.62 -1.75 -6.67
N GLU A 66 29.46 -1.33 -7.63
CA GLU A 66 29.20 -1.45 -9.07
C GLU A 66 28.86 -2.89 -9.47
N MET A 67 29.68 -3.86 -9.06
CA MET A 67 29.43 -5.28 -9.36
C MET A 67 28.08 -5.79 -8.82
N LEU A 68 27.70 -5.37 -7.60
CA LEU A 68 26.43 -5.77 -7.00
C LEU A 68 25.24 -5.04 -7.63
N ASP A 69 25.42 -3.77 -7.99
CA ASP A 69 24.43 -2.94 -8.66
C ASP A 69 24.11 -3.48 -10.07
N GLU A 70 25.13 -3.93 -10.81
CA GLU A 70 24.98 -4.62 -12.11
C GLU A 70 24.14 -5.91 -12.02
N LEU A 71 24.16 -6.60 -10.88
CA LEU A 71 23.31 -7.76 -10.62
C LEU A 71 21.87 -7.37 -10.20
N GLY A 72 21.57 -6.07 -10.12
CA GLY A 72 20.27 -5.54 -9.70
C GLY A 72 20.05 -5.53 -8.19
N MET A 73 21.12 -5.49 -7.38
CA MET A 73 21.03 -5.57 -5.92
C MET A 73 20.11 -4.50 -5.32
N VAL A 74 19.10 -4.94 -4.57
CA VAL A 74 18.23 -4.04 -3.81
C VAL A 74 18.98 -3.58 -2.56
N TRP A 75 19.38 -2.31 -2.50
CA TRP A 75 20.13 -1.72 -1.39
C TRP A 75 19.23 -1.34 -0.19
N ASP A 76 18.06 -0.77 -0.46
CA ASP A 76 17.05 -0.44 0.54
C ASP A 76 15.78 -1.28 0.32
N VAL A 77 15.67 -2.37 1.08
CA VAL A 77 14.51 -3.27 1.04
C VAL A 77 13.23 -2.55 1.46
N ALA A 78 13.33 -1.60 2.39
CA ALA A 78 12.16 -0.85 2.85
C ALA A 78 11.67 0.10 1.75
N ASP A 79 12.57 0.72 0.99
CA ASP A 79 12.18 1.53 -0.17
C ASP A 79 11.59 0.68 -1.29
N ALA A 80 12.22 -0.43 -1.66
CA ALA A 80 11.68 -1.34 -2.68
C ALA A 80 10.27 -1.87 -2.30
N ARG A 81 10.08 -2.27 -1.04
CA ARG A 81 8.75 -2.68 -0.54
C ARG A 81 7.76 -1.53 -0.58
N PHE A 82 8.18 -0.30 -0.29
CA PHE A 82 7.33 0.88 -0.38
C PHE A 82 6.92 1.18 -1.83
N GLN A 83 7.85 1.08 -2.79
CA GLN A 83 7.54 1.24 -4.22
C GLN A 83 6.53 0.20 -4.70
N HIS A 84 6.70 -1.08 -4.34
CA HIS A 84 5.72 -2.12 -4.67
C HIS A 84 4.36 -1.80 -4.02
N GLY A 85 4.35 -1.34 -2.76
CA GLY A 85 3.13 -0.87 -2.11
C GLY A 85 2.46 0.30 -2.83
N LEU A 86 3.21 1.24 -3.39
CA LEU A 86 2.66 2.33 -4.22
C LEU A 86 2.02 1.81 -5.51
N ILE A 87 2.63 0.83 -6.18
CA ILE A 87 2.06 0.20 -7.37
C ILE A 87 0.72 -0.47 -7.02
N ALA A 88 0.72 -1.30 -5.96
CA ALA A 88 -0.50 -1.95 -5.48
C ALA A 88 -1.58 -0.95 -5.04
N ALA A 89 -1.18 0.17 -4.42
CA ALA A 89 -2.09 1.23 -4.02
C ALA A 89 -2.68 1.96 -5.23
N ARG A 90 -1.91 2.24 -6.28
CA ARG A 90 -2.44 2.84 -7.53
C ARG A 90 -3.46 1.92 -8.18
N ALA A 91 -3.13 0.65 -8.35
CA ALA A 91 -4.06 -0.33 -8.91
C ALA A 91 -5.34 -0.47 -8.06
N TYR A 92 -5.21 -0.49 -6.72
CA TYR A 92 -6.38 -0.47 -5.83
C TYR A 92 -7.21 0.81 -6.01
N TYR A 93 -6.56 1.97 -6.12
CA TYR A 93 -7.26 3.25 -6.31
C TYR A 93 -7.98 3.32 -7.65
N GLU A 94 -7.39 2.80 -8.72
CA GLU A 94 -8.02 2.71 -10.05
C GLU A 94 -9.30 1.86 -10.01
N GLU A 95 -9.34 0.79 -9.21
CA GLU A 95 -10.51 -0.08 -9.11
C GLU A 95 -11.60 0.46 -8.16
N PHE A 96 -11.21 1.12 -7.05
CA PHE A 96 -12.15 1.46 -5.97
C PHE A 96 -12.30 2.96 -5.69
N GLY A 97 -11.55 3.83 -6.40
CA GLY A 97 -11.59 5.29 -6.23
C GLY A 97 -11.09 5.79 -4.87
N THR A 98 -10.50 4.93 -4.03
CA THR A 98 -9.99 5.30 -2.71
C THR A 98 -8.92 4.35 -2.21
N LEU A 99 -7.99 4.83 -1.39
CA LEU A 99 -7.07 4.01 -0.59
C LEU A 99 -7.67 3.55 0.75
N ALA A 100 -8.96 3.73 0.98
CA ALA A 100 -9.66 3.21 2.16
C ALA A 100 -9.87 1.68 2.13
N ALA A 101 -8.86 0.92 1.73
CA ALA A 101 -8.87 -0.53 1.59
C ALA A 101 -9.30 -1.27 2.87
N SER A 102 -9.99 -2.39 2.73
CA SER A 102 -10.20 -3.33 3.84
C SER A 102 -8.88 -3.97 4.24
N ARG A 103 -8.78 -4.49 5.47
CA ARG A 103 -7.51 -5.05 5.99
C ARG A 103 -6.99 -6.23 5.16
N ASP A 104 -7.91 -7.02 4.62
CA ASP A 104 -7.70 -8.22 3.83
C ASP A 104 -7.54 -7.95 2.31
N ALA A 105 -7.60 -6.70 1.88
CA ALA A 105 -7.41 -6.34 0.47
C ALA A 105 -6.01 -6.73 -0.02
N VAL A 106 -5.97 -7.41 -1.18
CA VAL A 106 -4.76 -7.87 -1.86
C VAL A 106 -4.84 -7.46 -3.33
N ILE A 107 -3.76 -6.90 -3.86
CA ILE A 107 -3.56 -6.61 -5.29
C ILE A 107 -2.28 -7.32 -5.72
N ASP A 108 -2.36 -8.18 -6.74
CA ASP A 108 -1.21 -8.92 -7.29
C ASP A 108 -0.34 -9.62 -6.23
N GLY A 109 -0.99 -10.21 -5.21
CA GLY A 109 -0.31 -10.88 -4.10
C GLY A 109 0.26 -9.93 -3.03
N PHE A 110 0.20 -8.62 -3.22
CA PHE A 110 0.56 -7.62 -2.22
C PHE A 110 -0.63 -7.29 -1.31
N ALA A 111 -0.50 -7.52 0.00
CA ALA A 111 -1.52 -7.21 1.01
C ALA A 111 -1.64 -5.69 1.27
N VAL A 112 -2.16 -4.95 0.29
CA VAL A 112 -2.28 -3.49 0.28
C VAL A 112 -3.10 -2.97 1.46
N GLY A 113 -4.14 -3.70 1.86
CA GLY A 113 -4.98 -3.37 3.00
C GLY A 113 -4.21 -3.27 4.32
N GLN A 114 -3.51 -4.35 4.65
CA GLN A 114 -2.67 -4.42 5.84
C GLN A 114 -1.50 -3.44 5.78
N TRP A 115 -0.91 -3.24 4.60
CA TRP A 115 0.19 -2.30 4.40
C TRP A 115 -0.23 -0.85 4.68
N LEU A 116 -1.35 -0.39 4.10
CA LEU A 116 -1.90 0.94 4.38
C LEU A 116 -2.29 1.11 5.85
N GLU A 117 -2.88 0.08 6.47
CA GLU A 117 -3.19 0.11 7.91
C GLU A 117 -1.93 0.29 8.78
N ASN A 118 -0.85 -0.44 8.46
CA ASN A 118 0.41 -0.34 9.19
C ASN A 118 1.06 1.04 9.07
N LEU A 119 0.97 1.67 7.89
CA LEU A 119 1.43 3.05 7.67
C LEU A 119 0.62 4.03 8.53
N ARG A 120 -0.72 3.94 8.54
CA ARG A 120 -1.60 4.81 9.34
C ARG A 120 -1.37 4.65 10.86
N LYS A 121 -1.09 3.42 11.31
CA LYS A 121 -0.79 3.11 12.71
C LYS A 121 0.63 3.52 13.15
N GLY A 122 1.47 3.99 12.22
CA GLY A 122 2.86 4.33 12.51
C GLY A 122 3.75 3.12 12.83
N VAL A 123 3.30 1.90 12.50
CA VAL A 123 4.12 0.68 12.62
C VAL A 123 5.31 0.75 11.66
N MET A 124 5.12 1.41 10.52
CA MET A 124 6.14 1.72 9.55
C MET A 124 6.33 3.23 9.47
N ALA A 125 7.58 3.70 9.44
CA ALA A 125 7.87 5.12 9.30
C ALA A 125 7.40 5.65 7.94
N VAL A 126 6.56 6.69 7.97
CA VAL A 126 6.12 7.45 6.81
C VAL A 126 6.92 8.75 6.79
N THR A 127 7.92 8.83 5.92
CA THR A 127 8.64 10.08 5.68
C THR A 127 7.74 11.05 4.91
N GLU A 128 8.06 12.35 4.94
CA GLU A 128 7.35 13.36 4.16
C GLU A 128 7.24 13.00 2.67
N LYS A 129 8.30 12.43 2.08
CA LYS A 129 8.30 11.95 0.70
C LYS A 129 7.27 10.83 0.48
N ARG A 130 7.15 9.90 1.43
CA ARG A 130 6.22 8.77 1.37
C ARG A 130 4.76 9.21 1.56
N ASP A 131 4.52 10.12 2.50
CA ASP A 131 3.19 10.73 2.68
C ASP A 131 2.74 11.46 1.42
N ARG A 132 3.62 12.27 0.82
CA ARG A 132 3.32 12.96 -0.44
C ARG A 132 2.97 11.99 -1.57
N ALA A 133 3.76 10.93 -1.76
CA ALA A 133 3.51 9.95 -2.81
C ALA A 133 2.15 9.23 -2.65
N LEU A 134 1.69 9.00 -1.41
CA LEU A 134 0.38 8.44 -1.14
C LEU A 134 -0.75 9.47 -1.37
N ARG A 135 -0.53 10.74 -0.99
CA ARG A 135 -1.50 11.84 -1.25
C ARG A 135 -1.69 12.14 -2.72
N GLU A 136 -0.68 11.90 -3.56
CA GLU A 136 -0.82 11.99 -5.01
C GLU A 136 -1.74 10.91 -5.59
N ILE A 137 -1.95 9.80 -4.87
CA ILE A 137 -2.90 8.74 -5.26
C ILE A 137 -4.28 9.04 -4.67
N ASP A 138 -4.34 9.27 -3.36
CA ASP A 138 -5.56 9.65 -2.65
C ASP A 138 -5.22 10.72 -1.62
N GLU A 139 -5.73 11.94 -1.83
CA GLU A 139 -5.55 13.09 -0.93
C GLU A 139 -5.87 12.72 0.53
N TYR A 140 -6.83 11.82 0.71
CA TYR A 140 -7.30 11.33 2.00
C TYR A 140 -6.80 9.91 2.31
N TRP A 141 -5.62 9.50 1.85
CA TRP A 141 -5.08 8.18 2.18
C TRP A 141 -4.98 7.94 3.71
N ASN A 142 -4.75 8.99 4.50
CA ASN A 142 -4.76 8.98 5.97
C ASN A 142 -5.70 10.07 6.52
N PRO A 143 -7.01 9.81 6.51
CA PRO A 143 -8.02 10.82 6.86
C PRO A 143 -8.08 11.09 8.37
N ALA A 144 -8.57 12.29 8.74
CA ALA A 144 -8.87 12.63 10.14
C ALA A 144 -10.20 12.02 10.65
N TRP A 145 -10.94 11.33 9.78
CA TRP A 145 -12.19 10.61 10.09
C TRP A 145 -11.97 9.09 9.96
N PRO A 146 -12.93 8.24 10.36
CA PRO A 146 -12.78 6.80 10.24
C PRO A 146 -12.58 6.36 8.78
N VAL A 147 -11.56 5.54 8.50
CA VAL A 147 -11.32 4.96 7.15
C VAL A 147 -12.56 4.23 6.62
N SER A 148 -13.35 3.61 7.51
CA SER A 148 -14.61 2.96 7.13
C SER A 148 -15.68 3.95 6.64
N TRP A 149 -15.64 5.21 7.07
CA TRP A 149 -16.49 6.27 6.52
C TRP A 149 -16.06 6.62 5.10
N GLN A 150 -14.75 6.79 4.86
CA GLN A 150 -14.22 7.09 3.53
C GLN A 150 -14.52 5.99 2.52
N ARG A 151 -14.44 4.71 2.92
CA ARG A 151 -14.82 3.58 2.07
C ARG A 151 -16.28 3.63 1.66
N ARG A 152 -17.18 3.99 2.58
CA ARG A 152 -18.62 4.12 2.28
C ARG A 152 -18.92 5.33 1.39
N TYR A 153 -18.20 6.44 1.62
CA TYR A 153 -18.25 7.60 0.76
C TYR A 153 -17.82 7.27 -0.68
N ALA A 154 -16.70 6.55 -0.86
CA ALA A 154 -16.23 6.15 -2.18
C ALA A 154 -17.24 5.20 -2.87
N ALA A 155 -17.79 4.24 -2.13
CA ALA A 155 -18.84 3.36 -2.64
C ALA A 155 -20.14 4.10 -3.03
N LEU A 156 -20.50 5.18 -2.30
CA LEU A 156 -21.59 6.07 -2.71
C LEU A 156 -21.22 6.87 -3.96
N ALA A 157 -20.00 7.40 -4.04
CA ALA A 157 -19.55 8.16 -5.21
C ALA A 157 -19.57 7.31 -6.49
N ASP A 158 -19.07 6.06 -6.41
CA ASP A 158 -19.11 5.05 -7.48
C ASP A 158 -20.55 4.72 -7.90
N LEU A 159 -21.45 4.49 -6.93
CA LEU A 159 -22.87 4.24 -7.20
C LEU A 159 -23.54 5.40 -7.97
N LEU A 160 -23.12 6.63 -7.71
CA LEU A 160 -23.67 7.83 -8.33
C LEU A 160 -22.96 8.21 -9.64
N GLU A 161 -21.86 7.56 -9.96
CA GLU A 161 -21.12 7.80 -11.20
C GLU A 161 -22.02 7.47 -12.41
N GLY A 162 -22.22 8.46 -13.29
CA GLY A 162 -23.14 8.35 -14.44
C GLY A 162 -24.59 8.78 -14.17
N GLU A 163 -24.98 9.03 -12.92
CA GLU A 163 -26.32 9.52 -12.54
C GLU A 163 -26.36 11.00 -12.12
N THR A 164 -25.19 11.64 -12.01
CA THR A 164 -25.02 13.04 -11.59
C THR A 164 -25.39 14.04 -12.68
N GLY A 165 -26.47 14.78 -12.46
CA GLY A 165 -26.72 16.09 -13.08
C GLY A 165 -26.91 17.14 -11.98
N GLU A 166 -26.58 18.41 -12.25
CA GLU A 166 -26.55 19.51 -11.26
C GLU A 166 -27.85 19.68 -10.44
N ASP A 167 -28.99 19.17 -10.93
CA ASP A 167 -30.31 19.32 -10.31
C ASP A 167 -30.89 18.03 -9.66
N ARG A 168 -30.12 16.93 -9.57
CA ARG A 168 -30.61 15.69 -8.96
C ARG A 168 -30.04 15.46 -7.57
N VAL A 169 -30.93 15.51 -6.57
CA VAL A 169 -30.66 14.93 -5.25
C VAL A 169 -30.63 13.41 -5.40
N PRO A 170 -29.51 12.74 -5.08
CA PRO A 170 -29.46 11.29 -5.11
C PRO A 170 -30.47 10.65 -4.15
N ASP A 171 -31.36 9.80 -4.66
CA ASP A 171 -32.28 9.00 -3.84
C ASP A 171 -31.79 7.55 -3.79
N VAL A 172 -30.95 7.26 -2.78
CA VAL A 172 -30.42 5.90 -2.55
C VAL A 172 -31.25 5.23 -1.46
N ALA A 173 -32.19 4.38 -1.88
CA ALA A 173 -33.08 3.66 -0.97
C ALA A 173 -32.31 2.74 0.00
N PRO A 174 -32.75 2.58 1.26
CA PRO A 174 -32.20 1.59 2.19
C PRO A 174 -32.17 0.19 1.58
N GLY A 175 -31.07 -0.54 1.76
CA GLY A 175 -30.86 -1.88 1.21
C GLY A 175 -30.07 -1.92 -0.10
N VAL A 176 -29.84 -0.77 -0.76
CA VAL A 176 -28.91 -0.69 -1.90
C VAL A 176 -27.49 -0.98 -1.41
N ARG A 177 -26.84 -1.98 -2.01
CA ARG A 177 -25.54 -2.50 -1.57
C ARG A 177 -24.46 -2.33 -2.62
N VAL A 178 -23.29 -1.83 -2.18
CA VAL A 178 -22.05 -1.79 -2.96
C VAL A 178 -21.00 -2.56 -2.19
N ASN A 179 -20.37 -3.56 -2.82
CA ASN A 179 -19.37 -4.43 -2.18
C ASN A 179 -19.84 -5.02 -0.83
N GLY A 180 -21.13 -5.39 -0.74
CA GLY A 180 -21.74 -5.97 0.46
C GLY A 180 -22.13 -4.97 1.56
N ILE A 181 -21.85 -3.67 1.38
CA ILE A 181 -22.17 -2.61 2.34
C ILE A 181 -23.49 -1.96 1.94
N ASP A 182 -24.44 -1.86 2.87
CA ASP A 182 -25.72 -1.15 2.67
C ASP A 182 -25.48 0.37 2.70
N ILE A 183 -25.35 0.96 1.51
CA ILE A 183 -25.05 2.38 1.31
C ILE A 183 -26.29 3.23 1.55
N GLY A 184 -27.49 2.76 1.19
CA GLY A 184 -28.74 3.50 1.43
C GLY A 184 -29.03 3.70 2.91
N THR A 185 -28.91 2.64 3.72
CA THR A 185 -29.07 2.75 5.18
C THR A 185 -27.99 3.63 5.80
N TRP A 186 -26.74 3.53 5.32
CA TRP A 186 -25.67 4.40 5.79
C TRP A 186 -25.91 5.87 5.43
N LEU A 187 -26.35 6.17 4.21
CA LEU A 187 -26.65 7.52 3.75
C LEU A 187 -27.77 8.14 4.58
N GLN A 188 -28.86 7.40 4.83
CA GLN A 188 -29.95 7.85 5.70
C GLN A 188 -29.46 8.24 7.11
N GLN A 189 -28.50 7.49 7.66
CA GLN A 189 -27.88 7.85 8.93
C GLN A 189 -27.09 9.15 8.81
N GLN A 190 -26.29 9.32 7.74
CA GLN A 190 -25.50 10.54 7.51
C GLN A 190 -26.40 11.78 7.35
N THR A 191 -27.55 11.65 6.68
CA THR A 191 -28.48 12.77 6.42
C THR A 191 -29.52 12.98 7.52
N SER A 192 -29.55 12.15 8.57
CA SER A 192 -30.38 12.42 9.75
C SER A 192 -29.88 13.67 10.51
N PRO A 193 -30.74 14.45 11.19
CA PRO A 193 -30.30 15.63 11.96
C PRO A 193 -29.18 15.30 12.97
N ALA A 194 -29.30 14.17 13.67
CA ALA A 194 -28.30 13.72 14.64
C ALA A 194 -27.00 13.23 13.99
N GLY A 195 -27.08 12.56 12.83
CA GLY A 195 -25.91 12.10 12.08
C GLY A 195 -25.15 13.27 11.47
N TRP A 196 -25.85 14.18 10.80
CA TRP A 196 -25.25 15.35 10.15
C TRP A 196 -24.53 16.28 11.13
N ALA A 197 -25.08 16.44 12.35
CA ALA A 197 -24.46 17.22 13.42
C ALA A 197 -23.13 16.63 13.91
N GLN A 198 -22.95 15.31 13.80
CA GLN A 198 -21.71 14.61 14.19
C GLN A 198 -20.63 14.64 13.10
N LEU A 199 -20.98 15.01 11.86
CA LEU A 199 -20.01 15.07 10.78
C LEU A 199 -19.02 16.23 10.96
N ALA A 200 -17.75 15.94 10.71
CA ALA A 200 -16.74 16.97 10.56
C ALA A 200 -17.07 17.87 9.35
N ALA A 201 -16.60 19.12 9.38
CA ALA A 201 -16.83 20.07 8.28
C ALA A 201 -16.40 19.51 6.92
N ARG A 202 -15.26 18.79 6.86
CA ARG A 202 -14.79 18.18 5.62
C ARG A 202 -15.67 17.02 5.14
N GLN A 203 -16.23 16.22 6.06
CA GLN A 203 -17.15 15.14 5.70
C GLN A 203 -18.44 15.69 5.08
N ARG A 204 -18.98 16.80 5.63
CA ARG A 204 -20.11 17.51 5.02
C ARG A 204 -19.79 18.03 3.63
N GLN A 205 -18.65 18.69 3.45
CA GLN A 205 -18.20 19.17 2.14
C GLN A 205 -18.04 18.04 1.11
N LEU A 206 -17.57 16.87 1.54
CA LEU A 206 -17.47 15.70 0.65
C LEU A 206 -18.86 15.19 0.24
N LEU A 207 -19.80 15.07 1.18
CA LEU A 207 -21.18 14.70 0.87
C LEU A 207 -21.88 15.72 -0.04
N GLU A 208 -21.67 17.01 0.20
CA GLU A 208 -22.20 18.11 -0.63
C GLU A 208 -21.68 18.05 -2.07
N LYS A 209 -20.42 17.61 -2.29
CA LYS A 209 -19.89 17.37 -3.65
C LYS A 209 -20.63 16.28 -4.41
N LEU A 210 -21.30 15.36 -3.70
CA LEU A 210 -22.16 14.32 -4.29
C LEU A 210 -23.63 14.78 -4.37
N GLY A 211 -23.94 16.05 -4.10
CA GLY A 211 -25.31 16.56 -4.08
C GLY A 211 -26.11 16.20 -2.83
N ILE A 212 -25.46 15.65 -1.79
CA ILE A 212 -26.10 15.32 -0.51
C ILE A 212 -26.09 16.55 0.38
N THR A 213 -27.28 17.11 0.65
CA THR A 213 -27.43 18.33 1.44
C THR A 213 -27.79 18.05 2.91
N ALA A 214 -27.57 19.05 3.76
CA ALA A 214 -28.00 19.00 5.16
C ALA A 214 -29.51 18.72 5.29
N PRO A 215 -29.95 17.99 6.32
CA PRO A 215 -31.37 17.84 6.62
C PRO A 215 -32.01 19.19 6.88
N ALA A 216 -33.27 19.34 6.46
CA ALA A 216 -34.06 20.52 6.80
C ALA A 216 -34.11 20.69 8.33
N VAL A 217 -33.78 21.89 8.81
CA VAL A 217 -33.97 22.23 10.22
C VAL A 217 -35.48 22.27 10.46
N PRO A 218 -36.04 21.47 11.38
CA PRO A 218 -37.46 21.58 11.69
C PRO A 218 -37.72 23.01 12.18
N ALA A 219 -38.70 23.68 11.57
CA ALA A 219 -39.13 24.99 12.03
C ALA A 219 -39.52 24.87 13.51
N LEU A 220 -38.94 25.72 14.36
CA LEU A 220 -39.37 25.86 15.74
C LEU A 220 -40.79 26.44 15.71
N GLU A 221 -41.80 25.60 15.94
CA GLU A 221 -43.17 26.03 16.27
C GLU A 221 -43.27 26.50 17.73
#